data_AF-A0A259CFC8-F1
#
_entry.id   AF-A0A259CFC8-F1
#
_cell.length_a   1.000
_cell.length_b   1.000
_cell.length_c   1.000
_cell.angle_alpha   90.00
_cell.angle_beta   90.00
_cell.angle_gamma   90.00
#
_symmetry.space_group_name_H-M   'P 1'
#
loop_
_entity.id
_entity.type
_entity.pdbx_description
1 polymer ?
#
loop_
_entity_poly.entity_id
_entity_poly.type
_entity_poly.pdbx_seq_one_letter_code
_entity_poly.pdbx_strand_id
1 'polypeptide(L)'
;MEYLDHALRDLFVDLHTSGHWPDQKVIADAVLLAPADQILAAYDSARARGPVDLKAFFTRWFQPVTGPSGGYRTNHAHSPTEHLAAVWSHLIRPADDPDERSTRIPLPHPYVVVGGRFQEAYYWDSYFTQLGLLRTGQHDLVRDMLDNFAHAIATIGHIPNGFRSYFL
;
A
#
# COMPACT_ATOMS: atom_id res chain seq x y z
N MET A 1 -3.80 7.68 8.80
CA MET A 1 -2.43 7.29 8.42
C MET A 1 -1.58 7.15 9.66
N GLU A 2 -0.77 6.09 9.73
CA GLU A 2 0.17 5.79 10.82
C GLU A 2 1.63 6.08 10.39
N TYR A 3 2.50 6.45 11.33
CA TYR A 3 3.96 6.48 11.15
C TYR A 3 4.56 5.30 11.93
N LEU A 4 4.67 4.13 11.29
CA LEU A 4 4.93 2.86 12.00
C LEU A 4 6.29 2.81 12.69
N ASP A 5 7.31 3.48 12.14
CA ASP A 5 8.63 3.62 12.75
C ASP A 5 8.57 4.37 14.09
N HIS A 6 7.75 5.43 14.16
CA HIS A 6 7.51 6.16 15.40
C HIS A 6 6.56 5.41 16.35
N ALA A 7 5.48 4.83 15.81
CA ALA A 7 4.41 4.23 16.59
C ALA A 7 4.79 2.87 17.18
N LEU A 8 5.63 2.08 16.49
CA LEU A 8 6.05 0.75 16.94
C LEU A 8 7.50 0.70 17.45
N ARG A 9 8.30 1.75 17.28
CA ARG A 9 9.62 1.92 17.93
C ARG A 9 10.51 0.67 17.77
N ASP A 10 11.00 0.11 18.87
CA ASP A 10 11.84 -1.08 18.91
C ASP A 10 11.23 -2.28 18.17
N LEU A 11 9.90 -2.49 18.25
CA LEU A 11 9.25 -3.57 17.51
C LEU A 11 9.45 -3.41 15.99
N PHE A 12 9.39 -2.18 15.47
CA PHE A 12 9.64 -1.92 14.05
C PHE A 12 11.06 -2.31 13.67
N VAL A 13 12.05 -1.90 14.49
CA VAL A 13 13.47 -2.24 14.29
C VAL A 13 13.70 -3.74 14.36
N ASP A 14 13.14 -4.41 15.36
CA ASP A 14 13.29 -5.84 15.59
C ASP A 14 12.68 -6.66 14.45
N LEU A 15 11.50 -6.26 13.93
CA LEU A 15 10.90 -6.88 12.75
C LEU A 15 11.81 -6.76 11.52
N HIS A 16 12.30 -5.55 11.23
CA HIS A 16 13.14 -5.27 10.05
C HIS A 16 14.51 -5.96 10.11
N THR A 17 15.14 -5.99 11.29
CA THR A 17 16.49 -6.56 11.49
C THR A 17 16.50 -8.07 11.70
N SER A 18 15.34 -8.70 11.93
CA SER A 18 15.21 -10.16 12.13
C SER A 18 15.67 -11.03 10.96
N GLY A 19 15.70 -10.48 9.73
CA GLY A 19 15.97 -11.23 8.51
C GLY A 19 14.85 -12.21 8.10
N HIS A 20 13.67 -12.13 8.73
CA HIS A 20 12.55 -13.05 8.44
C HIS A 20 11.79 -12.75 7.16
N TRP A 21 11.82 -11.50 6.68
CA TRP A 21 11.13 -11.06 5.47
C TRP A 21 12.13 -10.61 4.39
N PRO A 22 12.10 -11.22 3.19
CA PRO A 22 13.00 -10.82 2.10
C PRO A 22 12.65 -9.44 1.53
N ASP A 23 11.36 -9.09 1.52
CA ASP A 23 10.90 -7.74 1.19
C ASP A 23 10.47 -7.03 2.47
N GLN A 24 11.22 -6.00 2.82
CA GLN A 24 10.99 -5.18 4.02
C GLN A 24 9.71 -4.35 3.90
N LYS A 25 9.19 -4.14 2.67
CA LYS A 25 7.91 -3.46 2.44
C LYS A 25 6.74 -4.23 3.04
N VAL A 26 6.86 -5.54 3.25
CA VAL A 26 5.85 -6.36 3.94
C VAL A 26 5.59 -5.83 5.36
N ILE A 27 6.63 -5.37 6.05
CA ILE A 27 6.53 -4.80 7.40
C ILE A 27 6.00 -3.37 7.31
N ALA A 28 6.62 -2.54 6.45
CA ALA A 28 6.29 -1.12 6.34
C ALA A 28 4.86 -0.83 5.83
N ASP A 29 4.28 -1.75 5.05
CA ASP A 29 2.93 -1.60 4.51
C ASP A 29 1.85 -2.25 5.38
N ALA A 30 2.24 -3.06 6.37
CA ALA A 30 1.31 -3.89 7.09
C ALA A 30 0.20 -3.08 7.79
N VAL A 31 -1.01 -3.61 7.76
CA VAL A 31 -2.15 -3.06 8.49
C VAL A 31 -2.11 -3.56 9.91
N LEU A 32 -2.19 -2.66 10.88
CA LEU A 32 -2.30 -3.01 12.29
C LEU A 32 -3.70 -3.55 12.60
N LEU A 33 -3.77 -4.72 13.21
CA LEU A 33 -5.03 -5.35 13.64
C LEU A 33 -5.56 -4.82 14.97
N ALA A 34 -4.79 -3.93 15.62
CA ALA A 34 -5.14 -3.23 16.85
C ALA A 34 -4.39 -1.88 16.92
N PRO A 35 -4.77 -0.97 17.83
CA PRO A 35 -3.99 0.24 18.09
C PRO A 35 -2.51 -0.05 18.42
N ALA A 36 -1.60 0.80 17.93
CA ALA A 36 -0.16 0.57 18.03
C ALA A 36 0.33 0.46 19.49
N ASP A 37 -0.26 1.22 20.41
CA ASP A 37 0.03 1.17 21.85
C ASP A 37 -0.31 -0.19 22.47
N GLN A 38 -1.41 -0.82 22.05
CA GLN A 38 -1.79 -2.17 22.48
C GLN A 38 -0.84 -3.24 21.94
N ILE A 39 -0.45 -3.11 20.67
CA ILE A 39 0.52 -4.03 20.03
C ILE A 39 1.87 -3.92 20.75
N LEU A 40 2.33 -2.71 21.02
CA LEU A 40 3.55 -2.45 21.78
C LEU A 40 3.50 -3.04 23.19
N ALA A 41 2.42 -2.80 23.94
CA ALA A 41 2.27 -3.37 25.27
C ALA A 41 2.29 -4.91 25.27
N ALA A 42 1.70 -5.53 24.24
CA ALA A 42 1.74 -6.97 24.05
C ALA A 42 3.16 -7.46 23.72
N TYR A 43 3.92 -6.69 22.91
CA TYR A 43 5.30 -6.98 22.57
C TYR A 43 6.23 -6.91 23.78
N ASP A 44 6.14 -5.82 24.55
CA ASP A 44 6.93 -5.61 25.77
C ASP A 44 6.65 -6.73 26.80
N SER A 45 5.38 -7.09 26.96
CA SER A 45 4.97 -8.21 27.82
C SER A 45 5.53 -9.55 27.32
N ALA A 46 5.64 -9.75 26.00
CA ALA A 46 6.23 -10.96 25.44
C ALA A 46 7.75 -11.01 25.67
N ARG A 47 8.45 -9.90 25.43
CA ARG A 47 9.90 -9.76 25.70
C ARG A 47 10.25 -10.00 27.17
N ALA A 48 9.41 -9.53 28.09
CA ALA A 48 9.60 -9.76 29.53
C ALA A 48 9.52 -11.25 29.93
N ARG A 49 8.86 -12.10 29.12
CA ARG A 49 8.73 -13.54 29.37
C ARG A 49 9.83 -14.36 28.68
N GLY A 50 10.62 -13.77 27.79
CA GLY A 50 11.70 -14.44 27.06
C GLY A 50 11.79 -14.03 25.58
N PRO A 51 12.55 -14.77 24.77
CA PRO A 51 12.65 -14.52 23.32
C PRO A 51 11.28 -14.54 22.64
N VAL A 52 11.04 -13.56 21.77
CA VAL A 52 9.77 -13.44 21.02
C VAL A 52 9.92 -14.09 19.65
N ASP A 53 9.02 -14.99 19.30
CA ASP A 53 8.85 -15.43 17.91
C ASP A 53 8.19 -14.30 17.12
N LEU A 54 9.01 -13.55 16.38
CA LEU A 54 8.58 -12.38 15.62
C LEU A 54 7.63 -12.75 14.47
N LYS A 55 7.72 -13.95 13.88
CA LYS A 55 6.79 -14.37 12.82
C LYS A 55 5.40 -14.66 13.38
N ALA A 56 5.35 -15.38 14.50
CA ALA A 56 4.10 -15.65 15.20
C ALA A 56 3.47 -14.35 15.72
N PHE A 57 4.29 -13.46 16.29
CA PHE A 57 3.84 -12.14 16.75
C PHE A 57 3.28 -11.30 15.59
N PHE A 58 4.00 -11.23 14.47
CA PHE A 58 3.57 -10.48 13.30
C PHE A 58 2.22 -11.00 12.76
N THR A 59 2.09 -12.32 12.60
CA THR A 59 0.84 -12.96 12.11
C THR A 59 -0.36 -12.67 13.02
N ARG A 60 -0.13 -12.46 14.32
CA ARG A 60 -1.18 -12.18 15.29
C ARG A 60 -1.70 -10.74 15.22
N TRP A 61 -0.81 -9.79 14.94
CA TRP A 61 -1.08 -8.36 15.14
C TRP A 61 -1.08 -7.54 13.85
N PHE A 62 -0.63 -8.12 12.74
CA PHE A 62 -0.44 -7.44 11.48
C PHE A 62 -1.06 -8.23 10.34
N GLN A 63 -1.68 -7.52 9.42
CA GLN A 63 -2.12 -8.06 8.14
C GLN A 63 -1.21 -7.53 7.03
N PRO A 64 -0.44 -8.42 6.35
CA PRO A 64 0.31 -8.02 5.16
C PRO A 64 -0.63 -7.46 4.09
N VAL A 65 -0.23 -6.36 3.45
CA VAL A 65 -0.90 -5.90 2.23
C VAL A 65 -0.48 -6.80 1.09
N THR A 66 -1.37 -7.72 0.71
CA THR A 66 -1.23 -8.47 -0.52
C THR A 66 -2.02 -7.76 -1.61
N GLY A 67 -1.38 -7.48 -2.75
CA GLY A 67 -2.15 -7.20 -3.97
C GLY A 67 -3.06 -8.38 -4.31
N PRO A 68 -4.03 -8.21 -5.23
CA PRO A 68 -4.87 -9.30 -5.70
C PRO A 68 -4.00 -10.51 -6.04
N SER A 69 -4.14 -11.56 -5.23
CA SER A 69 -3.39 -12.81 -5.37
C SER A 69 -3.89 -13.53 -6.62
N GLY A 70 -3.34 -13.17 -7.76
CA GLY A 70 -3.46 -13.93 -8.99
C GLY A 70 -4.42 -13.37 -10.04
N GLY A 71 -4.18 -13.82 -11.26
CA GLY A 71 -5.21 -13.87 -12.30
C GLY A 71 -4.73 -13.38 -13.65
N TYR A 72 -4.00 -12.26 -13.69
CA TYR A 72 -3.59 -11.73 -14.99
C TYR A 72 -2.46 -12.57 -15.58
N ARG A 73 -2.78 -13.29 -16.65
CA ARG A 73 -1.80 -13.94 -17.51
C ARG A 73 -1.81 -13.23 -18.84
N THR A 74 -0.65 -12.70 -19.24
CA THR A 74 -0.50 -12.09 -20.55
C THR A 74 -0.89 -13.08 -21.63
N ASN A 75 -1.92 -12.74 -22.39
CA ASN A 75 -2.26 -13.46 -23.61
C ASN A 75 -1.40 -12.90 -24.75
N HIS A 76 -0.46 -13.70 -25.25
CA HIS A 76 0.43 -13.30 -26.33
C HIS A 76 -0.28 -13.07 -27.68
N ALA A 77 -1.55 -13.49 -27.79
CA ALA A 77 -2.38 -13.19 -28.96
C ALA A 77 -3.03 -11.80 -28.90
N HIS A 78 -3.08 -11.14 -27.73
CA HIS A 78 -3.62 -9.79 -27.62
C HIS A 78 -2.72 -8.79 -28.34
N SER A 79 -3.34 -7.89 -29.11
CA SER A 79 -2.72 -6.63 -29.49
C SER A 79 -2.36 -5.80 -28.25
N PRO A 80 -1.46 -4.81 -28.35
CA PRO A 80 -1.14 -3.93 -27.24
C PRO A 80 -2.37 -3.27 -26.60
N THR A 81 -3.35 -2.84 -27.41
CA THR A 81 -4.57 -2.20 -26.90
C THR A 81 -5.45 -3.18 -26.12
N GLU A 82 -5.61 -4.41 -26.61
CA GLU A 82 -6.37 -5.46 -25.90
C GLU A 82 -5.67 -5.87 -24.60
N HIS A 83 -4.34 -5.92 -24.62
CA HIS A 83 -3.54 -6.16 -23.42
C HIS A 83 -3.79 -5.08 -22.37
N LEU A 84 -3.70 -3.79 -22.76
CA LEU A 84 -3.97 -2.66 -21.86
C LEU A 84 -5.39 -2.73 -21.30
N ALA A 85 -6.41 -2.88 -22.15
CA ALA A 85 -7.80 -2.98 -21.70
C ALA A 85 -8.02 -4.12 -20.68
N ALA A 86 -7.32 -5.25 -20.86
CA ALA A 86 -7.43 -6.39 -19.97
C ALA A 86 -6.64 -6.22 -18.65
N VAL A 87 -5.53 -5.47 -18.63
CA VAL A 87 -4.68 -5.36 -17.44
C VAL A 87 -5.23 -4.36 -16.41
N TRP A 88 -5.97 -3.33 -16.85
CA TRP A 88 -6.42 -2.25 -15.97
C TRP A 88 -7.28 -2.73 -14.80
N SER A 89 -8.19 -3.67 -15.01
CA SER A 89 -9.03 -4.23 -13.95
C SER A 89 -8.25 -4.89 -12.81
N HIS A 90 -7.00 -5.32 -13.08
CA HIS A 90 -6.11 -5.91 -12.07
C HIS A 90 -5.25 -4.87 -11.33
N LEU A 91 -5.08 -3.68 -11.93
CA LEU A 91 -4.27 -2.59 -11.39
C LEU A 91 -5.11 -1.50 -10.72
N ILE A 92 -6.42 -1.45 -10.97
CA ILE A 92 -7.32 -0.54 -10.28
C ILE A 92 -7.50 -0.97 -8.82
N ARG A 93 -7.47 0.00 -7.93
CA ARG A 93 -7.88 -0.11 -6.53
C ARG A 93 -9.08 0.81 -6.30
N PRO A 94 -10.02 0.41 -5.42
CA PRO A 94 -11.08 1.31 -4.99
C PRO A 94 -10.49 2.48 -4.18
N ALA A 95 -11.35 3.43 -3.81
CA ALA A 95 -11.01 4.41 -2.77
C ALA A 95 -10.56 3.68 -1.49
N ASP A 96 -9.62 4.28 -0.78
CA ASP A 96 -9.06 3.69 0.43
C ASP A 96 -10.01 3.85 1.62
N ASP A 97 -9.92 2.92 2.56
CA ASP A 97 -10.58 3.03 3.85
C ASP A 97 -9.82 4.04 4.74
N PRO A 98 -10.43 5.17 5.12
CA PRO A 98 -9.79 6.16 5.99
C PRO A 98 -9.51 5.64 7.40
N ASP A 99 -10.20 4.58 7.83
CA ASP A 99 -10.03 3.94 9.14
C ASP A 99 -8.94 2.85 9.14
N GLU A 100 -8.33 2.55 7.98
CA GLU A 100 -7.20 1.61 7.87
C GLU A 100 -6.01 2.10 8.72
N ARG A 101 -5.59 1.26 9.67
CA ARG A 101 -4.43 1.53 10.54
C ARG A 101 -3.14 1.07 9.86
N SER A 102 -2.72 1.78 8.83
CA SER A 102 -1.47 1.48 8.13
C SER A 102 -0.72 2.77 7.77
N THR A 103 0.44 2.61 7.14
CA THR A 103 1.16 3.73 6.54
C THR A 103 0.45 4.37 5.36
N ARG A 104 -0.66 3.81 4.87
CA ARG A 104 -1.40 4.34 3.73
C ARG A 104 -1.96 5.74 4.00
N ILE A 105 -1.78 6.61 3.00
CA ILE A 105 -2.45 7.91 2.93
C ILE A 105 -3.74 7.68 2.14
N PRO A 106 -4.92 7.78 2.76
CA PRO A 106 -6.16 7.38 2.11
C PRO A 106 -6.53 8.31 0.96
N LEU A 107 -6.85 7.73 -0.19
CA LEU A 107 -7.37 8.43 -1.36
C LEU A 107 -8.89 8.27 -1.48
N PRO A 108 -9.66 9.37 -1.67
CA PRO A 108 -11.12 9.33 -1.70
C PRO A 108 -11.73 8.74 -2.99
N HIS A 109 -10.95 8.60 -4.07
CA HIS A 109 -11.41 8.07 -5.35
C HIS A 109 -10.62 6.83 -5.78
N PRO A 110 -11.16 5.98 -6.68
CA PRO A 110 -10.41 4.89 -7.29
C PRO A 110 -9.14 5.37 -7.99
N TYR A 111 -8.12 4.52 -8.00
CA TYR A 111 -6.83 4.83 -8.62
C TYR A 111 -6.17 3.58 -9.18
N VAL A 112 -5.13 3.77 -10.00
CA VAL A 112 -4.34 2.67 -10.58
C VAL A 112 -3.00 2.57 -9.87
N VAL A 113 -2.59 1.34 -9.53
CA VAL A 113 -1.27 1.04 -8.97
C VAL A 113 -0.31 0.54 -10.06
N VAL A 114 0.99 0.63 -9.79
CA VAL A 114 2.04 0.08 -10.68
C VAL A 114 1.94 -1.46 -10.78
N GLY A 115 1.50 -2.11 -9.70
CA GLY A 115 1.37 -3.57 -9.62
C GLY A 115 2.55 -4.26 -8.92
N GLY A 116 2.45 -5.58 -8.75
CA GLY A 116 3.43 -6.34 -7.97
C GLY A 116 3.42 -5.92 -6.49
N ARG A 117 4.58 -5.54 -5.94
CA ARG A 117 4.70 -5.08 -4.54
C ARG A 117 4.19 -3.65 -4.31
N PHE A 118 3.94 -2.90 -5.37
CA PHE A 118 3.48 -1.51 -5.33
C PHE A 118 1.96 -1.49 -5.28
N GLN A 119 1.40 -1.29 -4.09
CA GLN A 119 -0.04 -1.40 -3.81
C GLN A 119 -0.68 -0.06 -3.46
N GLU A 120 0.03 1.04 -3.73
CA GLU A 120 -0.41 2.42 -3.56
C GLU A 120 -0.25 3.18 -4.89
N ALA A 121 -0.92 4.33 -5.02
CA ALA A 121 -0.68 5.24 -6.14
C ALA A 121 0.74 5.80 -6.04
N TYR A 122 1.39 5.98 -7.19
CA TYR A 122 2.70 6.61 -7.36
C TYR A 122 2.57 7.85 -8.24
N TYR A 123 3.28 8.92 -7.88
CA TYR A 123 3.08 10.24 -8.48
C TYR A 123 3.31 10.27 -10.00
N TRP A 124 4.56 10.21 -10.45
CA TRP A 124 4.89 10.33 -11.87
C TRP A 124 4.44 9.13 -12.72
N ASP A 125 4.46 7.90 -12.16
CA ASP A 125 3.95 6.69 -12.82
C ASP A 125 2.49 6.87 -13.26
N SER A 126 1.68 7.52 -12.41
CA SER A 126 0.27 7.78 -12.71
C SER A 126 0.07 8.62 -13.96
N TYR A 127 0.99 9.52 -14.32
CA TYR A 127 0.85 10.29 -15.56
C TYR A 127 0.88 9.39 -16.79
N PHE A 128 1.87 8.50 -16.87
CA PHE A 128 2.00 7.55 -17.99
C PHE A 128 0.86 6.53 -18.01
N THR A 129 0.41 6.08 -16.84
CA THR A 129 -0.78 5.24 -16.71
C THR A 129 -2.02 5.96 -17.23
N GLN A 130 -2.26 7.21 -16.85
CA GLN A 130 -3.40 8.01 -17.32
C GLN A 130 -3.39 8.19 -18.84
N LEU A 131 -2.23 8.33 -19.48
CA LEU A 131 -2.15 8.35 -20.95
C LEU A 131 -2.68 7.04 -21.56
N GLY A 132 -2.38 5.88 -20.97
CA GLY A 132 -2.92 4.59 -21.38
C GLY A 132 -4.43 4.44 -21.11
N LEU A 133 -4.91 4.95 -19.97
CA LEU A 133 -6.33 4.99 -19.63
C LEU A 133 -7.13 5.82 -20.64
N LEU A 134 -6.63 7.00 -21.02
CA LEU A 134 -7.23 7.85 -22.06
C LEU A 134 -7.32 7.13 -23.42
N ARG A 135 -6.29 6.36 -23.80
CA ARG A 135 -6.29 5.57 -25.05
C ARG A 135 -7.29 4.42 -25.05
N THR A 136 -7.73 3.98 -23.87
CA THR A 136 -8.69 2.88 -23.69
C THR A 136 -10.04 3.36 -23.17
N GLY A 137 -10.31 4.68 -23.20
CA GLY A 137 -11.61 5.28 -22.93
C GLY A 137 -11.98 5.44 -21.45
N GLN A 138 -11.05 5.23 -20.51
CA GLN A 138 -11.29 5.32 -19.06
C GLN A 138 -11.18 6.76 -18.54
N HIS A 139 -11.96 7.68 -19.12
CA HIS A 139 -11.86 9.11 -18.82
C HIS A 139 -12.27 9.45 -17.38
N ASP A 140 -13.29 8.77 -16.85
CA ASP A 140 -13.76 9.02 -15.48
C ASP A 140 -12.71 8.60 -14.44
N LEU A 141 -12.04 7.47 -14.65
CA LEU A 141 -10.93 7.04 -13.79
C LEU A 141 -9.74 8.01 -13.84
N VAL A 142 -9.46 8.61 -15.00
CA VAL A 142 -8.42 9.65 -15.10
C VAL A 142 -8.82 10.88 -14.28
N ARG A 143 -10.10 11.28 -14.31
CA ARG A 143 -10.61 12.37 -13.47
C ARG A 143 -10.49 12.04 -11.98
N ASP A 144 -10.92 10.84 -11.57
CA ASP A 144 -10.78 10.34 -10.19
C ASP A 144 -9.33 10.41 -9.69
N MET A 145 -8.36 9.99 -10.51
CA MET A 145 -6.94 10.07 -10.18
C MET A 145 -6.43 11.53 -10.05
N LEU A 146 -6.93 12.45 -10.88
CA LEU A 146 -6.60 13.87 -10.76
C LEU A 146 -7.21 14.49 -9.51
N ASP A 147 -8.45 14.11 -9.16
CA ASP A 147 -9.14 14.57 -7.96
C ASP A 147 -8.41 14.07 -6.69
N ASN A 148 -7.88 12.84 -6.72
CA ASN A 148 -6.99 12.32 -5.68
C ASN A 148 -5.70 13.15 -5.52
N PHE A 149 -5.08 13.59 -6.62
CA PHE A 149 -3.90 14.46 -6.56
C PHE A 149 -4.22 15.86 -6.05
N ALA A 150 -5.36 16.43 -6.46
CA ALA A 150 -5.84 17.70 -5.92
C ALA A 150 -6.15 17.59 -4.42
N HIS A 151 -6.75 16.49 -3.99
CA HIS A 151 -6.99 16.18 -2.58
C HIS A 151 -5.68 16.14 -1.79
N ALA A 152 -4.67 15.42 -2.29
CA ALA A 152 -3.35 15.38 -1.66
C ALA A 152 -2.73 16.77 -1.49
N ILE A 153 -2.74 17.59 -2.55
CA ILE A 153 -2.23 18.96 -2.46
C ILE A 153 -2.99 19.76 -1.40
N ALA A 154 -4.32 19.60 -1.31
CA ALA A 154 -5.14 20.32 -0.35
C ALA A 154 -4.94 19.84 1.11
N THR A 155 -4.68 18.56 1.36
CA THR A 155 -4.62 17.99 2.71
C THR A 155 -3.20 17.87 3.26
N ILE A 156 -2.22 17.57 2.41
CA ILE A 156 -0.80 17.36 2.81
C ILE A 156 0.16 18.36 2.15
N GLY A 157 -0.33 19.26 1.29
CA GLY A 157 0.43 20.38 0.72
C GLY A 157 1.25 20.05 -0.54
N HIS A 158 1.36 18.78 -0.92
CA HIS A 158 2.06 18.32 -2.12
C HIS A 158 1.61 16.90 -2.51
N ILE A 159 2.09 16.40 -3.65
CA ILE A 159 1.89 14.99 -4.04
C ILE A 159 3.14 14.21 -3.61
N PRO A 160 3.05 13.20 -2.71
CA PRO A 160 4.19 12.42 -2.26
C PRO A 160 4.63 11.43 -3.35
N ASN A 161 5.82 10.85 -3.23
CA ASN A 161 6.32 9.85 -4.20
C ASN A 161 5.31 8.70 -4.39
N GLY A 162 4.83 8.15 -3.28
CA GLY A 162 3.67 7.27 -3.24
C GLY A 162 2.80 7.58 -2.03
N PHE A 163 1.57 7.07 -2.01
CA PHE A 163 0.58 7.38 -0.97
C PHE A 163 0.81 6.58 0.32
N ARG A 164 2.00 6.76 0.91
CA ARG A 164 2.45 6.15 2.17
C ARG A 164 3.14 7.19 3.03
N SER A 165 2.95 7.14 4.34
CA SER A 165 3.47 8.10 5.32
C SER A 165 4.99 8.17 5.35
N TYR A 166 5.69 7.08 5.02
CA TYR A 166 7.16 7.06 4.91
C TYR A 166 7.72 7.78 3.67
N PHE A 167 6.85 8.34 2.83
CA PHE A 167 7.22 9.25 1.73
C PHE A 167 6.92 10.72 2.03
N LEU A 168 6.42 11.04 3.23
CA LEU A 168 6.20 12.40 3.72
C LEU A 168 7.40 12.92 4.50
#